data_AF-A0A7X7GQV0-F1
#
_entry.id   AF-A0A7X7GQV0-F1
#
_cell.length_a   1.000
_cell.length_b   1.000
_cell.length_c   1.000
_cell.angle_alpha   90.00
_cell.angle_beta   90.00
_cell.angle_gamma   90.00
#
_symmetry.space_group_name_H-M   'P 1'
#
loop_
_entity.id
_entity.type
_entity.pdbx_description
1 polymer ?
#
loop_
_entity_poly.entity_id
_entity_poly.type
_entity_poly.pdbx_seq_one_letter_code
_entity_poly.pdbx_strand_id
1 'polypeptide(L)'
;MPPEAIQSSAALAVPVPLSRRAPHLVALGLALLGSWALYALVVRPWLPSGAPGVDVLTNVGARAVFWGVPCAVYLWRVQGARWWEPLGLGFPYGRRQVVSTLIVPVIVAALSIGATARQLDVPVDELLGALLAQARPRFTAPLFEELVFRGVVVSEALSIARESAPNVTSWRWRYWGAQLAAAGLFTLVHWPWWLMVRGLEGTLAASLPVFATGLILGVVFGQTRSLWPCILLHWINNELSVVTL
;
A
#
# COMPACT_ATOMS: atom_id res chain seq x y z
N MET A 1 -10.26 -24.85 -38.74
CA MET A 1 -9.47 -25.10 -37.51
C MET A 1 -10.46 -25.48 -36.41
N PRO A 2 -10.28 -26.61 -35.71
CA PRO A 2 -11.20 -26.98 -34.66
C PRO A 2 -11.11 -25.96 -33.50
N PRO A 3 -12.23 -25.59 -32.84
CA PRO A 3 -12.26 -24.59 -31.77
C PRO A 3 -11.50 -24.99 -30.49
N GLU A 4 -10.96 -26.21 -30.43
CA GLU A 4 -10.38 -26.80 -29.23
C GLU A 4 -8.94 -26.33 -28.95
N ALA A 5 -8.26 -25.70 -29.92
CA ALA A 5 -6.86 -25.30 -29.77
C ALA A 5 -6.64 -23.97 -29.02
N ILE A 6 -7.69 -23.18 -28.76
CA ILE A 6 -7.58 -21.91 -28.01
C ILE A 6 -7.85 -22.12 -26.50
N GLN A 7 -8.39 -23.29 -26.11
CA GLN A 7 -8.69 -23.58 -24.71
C GLN A 7 -7.50 -24.15 -23.91
N SER A 8 -6.34 -24.39 -24.53
CA SER A 8 -5.26 -25.15 -23.87
C SER A 8 -4.17 -24.33 -23.18
N SER A 9 -4.08 -23.01 -23.38
CA SER A 9 -3.09 -22.18 -22.65
C SER A 9 -3.66 -21.46 -21.42
N ALA A 10 -4.99 -21.36 -21.34
CA ALA A 10 -5.73 -20.95 -20.15
C ALA A 10 -6.10 -22.15 -19.26
N ALA A 11 -5.38 -23.26 -19.40
CA ALA A 11 -5.36 -24.35 -18.44
C ALA A 11 -4.84 -23.82 -17.09
N LEU A 12 -5.77 -23.22 -16.34
CA LEU A 12 -5.87 -23.20 -14.89
C LEU A 12 -4.52 -23.30 -14.19
N ALA A 13 -3.82 -22.17 -14.08
CA ALA A 13 -2.77 -22.05 -13.07
C ALA A 13 -3.43 -22.34 -11.72
N VAL A 14 -3.26 -23.58 -11.25
CA VAL A 14 -3.78 -24.04 -9.97
C VAL A 14 -3.14 -23.14 -8.91
N PRO A 15 -3.93 -22.49 -8.04
CA PRO A 15 -3.37 -21.62 -7.02
C PRO A 15 -2.31 -22.36 -6.21
N VAL A 16 -1.19 -21.68 -5.95
CA VAL A 16 -0.10 -22.28 -5.18
C VAL A 16 -0.65 -22.73 -3.81
N PRO A 17 -0.35 -23.96 -3.35
CA PRO A 17 -0.79 -24.43 -2.04
C PRO A 17 -0.35 -23.47 -0.94
N LEU A 18 -1.19 -23.30 0.08
CA LEU A 18 -0.95 -22.39 1.20
C LEU A 18 0.46 -22.53 1.81
N SER A 19 0.93 -23.78 1.95
CA SER A 19 2.25 -24.11 2.50
C SER A 19 3.42 -23.51 1.73
N ARG A 20 3.22 -23.12 0.47
CA ARG A 20 4.23 -22.53 -0.40
C ARG A 20 4.05 -21.02 -0.61
N ARG A 21 2.91 -20.42 -0.22
CA ARG A 21 2.63 -18.99 -0.46
C ARG A 21 3.51 -18.03 0.34
N ALA A 22 3.84 -18.38 1.59
CA ALA A 22 4.66 -17.52 2.45
C ALA A 22 6.08 -17.27 1.88
N PRO A 23 6.83 -18.28 1.42
CA PRO A 23 8.11 -18.06 0.72
C PRO A 23 7.98 -17.14 -0.51
N HIS A 24 6.92 -17.29 -1.31
CA HIS A 24 6.69 -16.41 -2.46
C HIS A 24 6.40 -14.96 -2.03
N LEU A 25 5.67 -14.75 -0.93
CA LEU A 25 5.38 -13.41 -0.42
C LEU A 25 6.64 -12.73 0.11
N VAL A 26 7.52 -13.49 0.79
CA VAL A 26 8.84 -13.00 1.21
C VAL A 26 9.68 -12.63 -0.02
N ALA A 27 9.72 -13.49 -1.04
CA ALA A 27 10.42 -13.20 -2.29
C ALA A 27 9.87 -11.94 -2.98
N LEU A 28 8.55 -11.73 -2.98
CA LEU A 28 7.94 -10.49 -3.47
C LEU A 28 8.42 -9.28 -2.67
N GLY A 29 8.44 -9.36 -1.33
CA GLY A 29 8.94 -8.27 -0.49
C GLY A 29 10.38 -7.88 -0.81
N LEU A 30 11.26 -8.87 -0.97
CA LEU A 30 12.65 -8.65 -1.39
C LEU A 30 12.74 -8.06 -2.80
N ALA A 31 11.91 -8.54 -3.74
CA ALA A 31 11.85 -8.00 -5.09
C ALA A 31 11.38 -6.54 -5.10
N LEU A 32 10.37 -6.17 -4.31
CA LEU A 32 9.91 -4.79 -4.16
C LEU A 32 11.00 -3.88 -3.59
N LEU A 33 11.72 -4.33 -2.55
CA LEU A 33 12.84 -3.57 -1.98
C LEU A 33 13.97 -3.38 -3.00
N GLY A 34 14.42 -4.46 -3.63
CA GLY A 34 15.54 -4.43 -4.57
C GLY A 34 15.24 -3.62 -5.84
N SER A 35 14.06 -3.82 -6.42
CA SER A 35 13.63 -3.11 -7.63
C SER A 35 13.43 -1.62 -7.37
N TRP A 36 12.84 -1.25 -6.23
CA TRP A 36 12.67 0.15 -5.88
C TRP A 36 13.98 0.83 -5.48
N ALA A 37 14.90 0.11 -4.80
CA ALA A 37 16.24 0.61 -4.53
C ALA A 37 17.01 0.86 -5.83
N LEU A 38 16.92 -0.05 -6.81
CA LEU A 38 17.49 0.12 -8.15
C LEU A 38 16.92 1.38 -8.83
N TYR A 39 15.60 1.56 -8.81
CA TYR A 39 14.99 2.78 -9.34
C TYR A 39 15.52 4.04 -8.62
N ALA A 40 15.44 4.05 -7.29
CA ALA A 40 15.74 5.24 -6.48
C ALA A 40 17.20 5.68 -6.57
N LEU A 41 18.14 4.72 -6.56
CA LEU A 41 19.57 4.99 -6.48
C LEU A 41 20.25 5.02 -7.84
N VAL A 42 19.77 4.23 -8.80
CA VAL A 42 20.43 4.08 -10.10
C VAL A 42 19.65 4.77 -11.20
N VAL A 43 18.35 4.53 -11.35
CA VAL A 43 17.58 5.03 -12.52
C VAL A 43 17.19 6.50 -12.37
N ARG A 44 16.62 6.87 -11.21
CA ARG A 44 16.09 8.20 -10.92
C ARG A 44 17.10 9.34 -11.18
N PRO A 45 18.39 9.23 -10.80
CA PRO A 45 19.36 10.29 -11.06
C PRO A 45 19.58 10.64 -12.54
N TRP A 46 19.27 9.73 -13.48
CA TRP A 46 19.43 9.95 -14.92
C TRP A 46 18.16 10.44 -15.60
N LEU A 47 17.03 10.49 -14.89
CA LEU A 47 15.76 10.89 -15.48
C LEU A 47 15.69 12.42 -15.57
N PRO A 48 15.14 12.97 -16.68
CA PRO A 48 14.92 14.41 -16.79
C PRO A 48 14.07 14.90 -15.63
N SER A 49 14.49 15.98 -14.98
CA SER A 49 13.77 16.61 -13.87
C SER A 49 13.58 18.10 -14.14
N GLY A 50 12.60 18.72 -13.48
CA GLY A 50 12.40 20.17 -13.52
C GLY A 50 11.18 20.65 -14.31
N ALA A 51 10.46 19.76 -14.99
CA ALA A 51 9.14 20.03 -15.55
C ALA A 51 8.07 19.25 -14.76
N PRO A 52 7.07 19.90 -14.14
CA PRO A 52 6.09 19.25 -13.26
C PRO A 52 5.38 18.04 -13.89
N GLY A 53 5.07 18.08 -15.20
CA GLY A 53 4.44 16.97 -15.90
C GLY A 53 5.37 15.77 -16.13
N VAL A 54 6.67 16.02 -16.37
CA VAL A 54 7.68 14.97 -16.58
C VAL A 54 7.97 14.24 -15.27
N ASP A 55 8.04 14.97 -14.15
CA ASP A 55 8.27 14.36 -12.84
C ASP A 55 7.09 13.47 -12.43
N VAL A 56 5.85 13.88 -12.70
CA VAL A 56 4.65 13.06 -12.43
C VAL A 56 4.65 11.80 -13.28
N LEU A 57 4.83 11.92 -14.60
CA LEU A 57 4.82 10.78 -15.52
C LEU A 57 5.92 9.76 -15.19
N THR A 58 7.12 10.25 -14.92
CA THR A 58 8.27 9.42 -14.53
C THR A 58 7.99 8.65 -13.24
N ASN A 59 7.44 9.32 -12.23
CA ASN A 59 7.12 8.70 -10.94
C ASN A 59 5.96 7.71 -11.00
N VAL A 60 4.96 7.94 -11.87
CA VAL A 60 3.87 6.99 -12.11
C VAL A 60 4.40 5.78 -12.89
N GLY A 61 5.15 5.99 -13.96
CA GLY A 61 5.77 4.92 -14.74
C GLY A 61 6.70 4.06 -13.91
N ALA A 62 7.52 4.68 -13.04
CA ALA A 62 8.39 3.96 -12.12
C ALA A 62 7.60 3.05 -11.17
N ARG A 63 6.50 3.51 -10.57
CA ARG A 63 5.67 2.65 -9.71
C ARG A 63 5.02 1.51 -10.49
N ALA A 64 4.54 1.78 -11.71
CA ALA A 64 3.97 0.75 -12.57
C ALA A 64 5.00 -0.35 -12.92
N VAL A 65 6.25 0.03 -13.22
CA VAL A 65 7.31 -0.92 -13.58
C VAL A 65 7.89 -1.60 -12.35
N PHE A 66 8.41 -0.85 -11.38
CA PHE A 66 9.19 -1.38 -10.27
C PHE A 66 8.32 -1.95 -9.14
N TRP A 67 7.03 -1.61 -9.06
CA TRP A 67 6.11 -2.27 -8.13
C TRP A 67 5.03 -3.08 -8.83
N GLY A 68 4.38 -2.49 -9.84
CA GLY A 68 3.27 -3.14 -10.55
C GLY A 68 3.67 -4.46 -11.19
N VAL A 69 4.83 -4.53 -11.87
CA VAL A 69 5.29 -5.77 -12.53
C VAL A 69 5.60 -6.88 -11.52
N PRO A 70 6.42 -6.68 -10.46
CA PRO A 70 6.62 -7.72 -9.44
C PRO A 70 5.32 -8.23 -8.82
N CYS A 71 4.39 -7.33 -8.50
CA CYS A 71 3.07 -7.70 -7.96
C CYS A 71 2.23 -8.48 -8.97
N ALA A 72 2.17 -8.06 -10.22
CA ALA A 72 1.42 -8.75 -11.27
C ALA A 72 1.98 -10.17 -11.51
N VAL A 73 3.30 -10.31 -11.57
CA VAL A 73 3.97 -11.61 -11.71
C VAL A 73 3.67 -12.50 -10.49
N TYR A 74 3.73 -11.96 -9.28
CA TYR A 74 3.36 -12.69 -8.07
C TYR A 74 1.91 -13.18 -8.12
N LEU A 75 0.96 -12.28 -8.37
CA LEU A 75 -0.47 -12.60 -8.38
C LEU A 75 -0.79 -13.64 -9.45
N TRP A 76 -0.23 -13.48 -10.65
CA TRP A 76 -0.41 -14.47 -11.72
C TRP A 76 0.13 -15.84 -11.33
N ARG A 77 1.33 -15.91 -10.73
CA ARG A 77 1.94 -17.18 -10.31
C ARG A 77 1.23 -17.83 -9.12
N VAL A 78 0.76 -17.04 -8.15
CA VAL A 78 0.23 -17.55 -6.88
C VAL A 78 -1.28 -17.78 -6.94
N GLN A 79 -2.02 -16.88 -7.57
CA GLN A 79 -3.49 -16.87 -7.62
C GLN A 79 -4.06 -17.29 -8.98
N GLY A 80 -3.24 -17.33 -10.04
CA GLY A 80 -3.68 -17.75 -11.37
C GLY A 80 -4.82 -16.90 -11.91
N ALA A 81 -5.93 -17.53 -12.31
CA ALA A 81 -7.12 -16.85 -12.83
C ALA A 81 -7.81 -15.91 -11.82
N ARG A 82 -7.54 -16.07 -10.51
CA ARG A 82 -8.15 -15.29 -9.41
C ARG A 82 -7.24 -14.15 -8.92
N TRP A 83 -6.32 -13.69 -9.76
CA TRP A 83 -5.31 -12.67 -9.44
C TRP A 83 -5.88 -11.35 -8.88
N TRP A 84 -7.13 -11.01 -9.20
CA TRP A 84 -7.77 -9.76 -8.80
C TRP A 84 -8.40 -9.82 -7.40
N GLU A 85 -8.69 -11.02 -6.88
CA GLU A 85 -9.43 -11.17 -5.62
C GLU A 85 -8.69 -10.64 -4.39
N PRO A 86 -7.36 -10.82 -4.25
CA PRO A 86 -6.64 -10.27 -3.11
C PRO A 86 -6.71 -8.75 -3.05
N LEU A 87 -6.86 -8.09 -4.21
CA LEU A 87 -6.73 -6.63 -4.32
C LEU A 87 -7.77 -5.87 -3.50
N GLY A 88 -8.91 -6.44 -3.13
CA GLY A 88 -9.90 -5.73 -2.30
C GLY A 88 -10.48 -4.48 -2.99
N LEU A 89 -10.58 -4.53 -4.32
CA LEU A 89 -11.17 -3.46 -5.15
C LEU A 89 -12.70 -3.42 -5.09
N GLY A 90 -13.31 -4.54 -4.69
CA GLY A 90 -14.77 -4.65 -4.53
C GLY A 90 -15.30 -3.91 -3.31
N PHE A 91 -16.61 -3.67 -3.31
CA PHE A 91 -17.32 -3.18 -2.13
C PHE A 91 -17.46 -4.32 -1.10
N PRO A 92 -17.33 -4.03 0.21
CA PRO A 92 -17.38 -5.08 1.21
C PRO A 92 -18.73 -5.83 1.21
N TYR A 93 -18.67 -7.15 1.29
CA TYR A 93 -19.86 -7.99 1.37
C TYR A 93 -20.30 -8.12 2.84
N GLY A 94 -21.27 -7.30 3.24
CA GLY A 94 -21.96 -7.43 4.51
C GLY A 94 -22.06 -6.14 5.30
N ARG A 95 -23.20 -5.95 5.99
CA ARG A 95 -23.56 -4.70 6.70
C ARG A 95 -22.46 -4.19 7.62
N ARG A 96 -21.81 -5.07 8.40
CA ARG A 96 -20.72 -4.68 9.32
C ARG A 96 -19.51 -4.11 8.58
N GLN A 97 -19.09 -4.74 7.49
CA GLN A 97 -17.93 -4.27 6.72
C GLN A 97 -18.25 -2.98 5.96
N VAL A 98 -19.47 -2.84 5.43
CA VAL A 98 -19.94 -1.56 4.83
C VAL A 98 -19.90 -0.44 5.86
N VAL A 99 -20.44 -0.67 7.06
CA VAL A 99 -20.40 0.30 8.15
C VAL A 99 -18.96 0.65 8.52
N SER A 100 -18.08 -0.34 8.69
CA SER A 100 -16.66 -0.09 8.96
C SER A 100 -15.97 0.70 7.85
N THR A 101 -16.30 0.45 6.58
CA THR A 101 -15.74 1.14 5.42
C THR A 101 -16.15 2.60 5.35
N LEU A 102 -17.30 2.97 5.93
CA LEU A 102 -17.75 4.35 6.01
C LEU A 102 -17.24 5.05 7.28
N ILE A 103 -17.36 4.39 8.44
CA ILE A 103 -17.10 5.03 9.74
C ILE A 103 -15.61 5.12 10.05
N VAL A 104 -14.85 4.04 9.85
CA VAL A 104 -13.43 3.99 10.22
C VAL A 104 -12.62 5.08 9.51
N PRO A 105 -12.71 5.28 8.18
CA PRO A 105 -11.94 6.34 7.53
C PRO A 105 -12.38 7.73 7.96
N VAL A 106 -13.67 7.96 8.25
CA VAL A 106 -14.12 9.27 8.75
C VAL A 106 -13.50 9.56 10.12
N ILE A 107 -13.51 8.59 11.03
CA ILE A 107 -12.90 8.75 12.36
C ILE A 107 -11.39 8.98 12.22
N VAL A 108 -10.70 8.16 11.43
CA VAL A 108 -9.24 8.29 11.26
C VAL A 108 -8.89 9.63 10.62
N ALA A 109 -9.60 10.05 9.57
CA ALA A 109 -9.40 11.37 8.94
C ALA A 109 -9.63 12.51 9.93
N ALA A 110 -10.72 12.48 10.70
CA ALA A 110 -11.04 13.50 11.70
C ALA A 110 -9.97 13.59 12.80
N LEU A 111 -9.47 12.44 13.27
CA LEU A 111 -8.38 12.40 14.25
C LEU A 111 -7.07 12.93 13.68
N SER A 112 -6.72 12.57 12.44
CA SER A 112 -5.53 13.08 11.76
C SER A 112 -5.59 14.59 11.56
N ILE A 113 -6.71 15.11 11.03
CA ILE A 113 -6.92 16.55 10.84
C ILE A 113 -6.86 17.29 12.18
N GLY A 114 -7.55 16.80 13.21
CA GLY A 114 -7.55 17.41 14.53
C GLY A 114 -6.18 17.38 15.22
N ALA A 115 -5.40 16.32 15.03
CA ALA A 115 -4.03 16.24 15.53
C ALA A 115 -3.10 17.23 14.81
N THR A 116 -3.19 17.33 13.48
CA THR A 116 -2.41 18.31 12.70
C THR A 116 -2.78 19.74 13.05
N ALA A 117 -4.07 20.07 13.19
CA ALA A 117 -4.52 21.41 13.59
C ALA A 117 -3.93 21.83 14.95
N ARG A 118 -3.92 20.93 15.93
CA ARG A 118 -3.29 21.16 17.24
C ARG A 118 -1.77 21.31 17.15
N GLN A 119 -1.12 20.53 16.29
CA GLN A 119 0.32 20.61 16.08
C GLN A 119 0.73 21.96 15.45
N LEU A 120 -0.10 22.48 14.55
CA LEU A 120 0.12 23.75 13.86
C LEU A 120 -0.44 24.97 14.62
N ASP A 121 -1.11 24.74 15.77
CA ASP A 121 -1.77 25.76 16.58
C ASP A 121 -2.78 26.62 15.80
N VAL A 122 -3.60 25.97 14.95
CA VAL A 122 -4.64 26.63 14.16
C VAL A 122 -6.03 26.03 14.38
N PRO A 123 -7.11 26.80 14.11
CA PRO A 123 -8.46 26.26 14.01
C PRO A 123 -8.59 25.18 12.93
N VAL A 124 -9.46 24.20 13.17
CA VAL A 124 -9.69 23.08 12.23
C VAL A 124 -10.26 23.56 10.90
N ASP A 125 -11.14 24.57 10.91
CA ASP A 125 -11.74 25.16 9.73
C ASP A 125 -10.70 25.88 8.86
N GLU A 126 -9.71 26.54 9.46
CA GLU A 126 -8.59 27.14 8.76
C GLU A 126 -7.74 26.08 8.04
N LEU A 127 -7.37 25.00 8.75
CA LEU A 127 -6.64 23.87 8.16
C LEU A 127 -7.43 23.21 7.03
N LEU A 128 -8.73 23.00 7.20
CA LEU A 128 -9.60 22.44 6.17
C LEU A 128 -9.68 23.35 4.93
N GLY A 129 -9.80 24.66 5.14
CA GLY A 129 -9.75 25.64 4.07
C GLY A 129 -8.43 25.57 3.28
N ALA A 130 -7.30 25.50 3.98
CA ALA A 130 -5.99 25.36 3.37
C ALA A 130 -5.83 24.04 2.60
N LEU A 131 -6.28 22.91 3.17
CA LEU A 131 -6.26 21.61 2.50
C LEU A 131 -7.09 21.64 1.21
N LEU A 132 -8.30 22.18 1.24
CA LEU A 132 -9.16 22.26 0.06
C LEU A 132 -8.57 23.17 -1.03
N ALA A 133 -7.95 24.29 -0.64
CA ALA A 133 -7.31 25.22 -1.56
C ALA A 133 -6.02 24.65 -2.18
N GLN A 134 -5.27 23.85 -1.42
CA GLN A 134 -3.97 23.31 -1.83
C GLN A 134 -4.03 21.87 -2.34
N ALA A 135 -5.18 21.20 -2.24
CA ALA A 135 -5.36 19.81 -2.65
C ALA A 135 -4.88 19.62 -4.08
N ARG A 136 -3.73 18.96 -4.23
CA ARG A 136 -3.21 18.59 -5.56
C ARG A 136 -3.67 17.18 -5.88
N PRO A 137 -3.84 16.83 -7.17
CA PRO A 137 -4.12 15.46 -7.60
C PRO A 137 -2.86 14.58 -7.48
N ARG A 138 -2.23 14.53 -6.30
CA ARG A 138 -1.13 13.61 -5.96
C ARG A 138 -1.64 12.20 -5.61
N PHE A 139 -2.84 11.86 -6.09
CA PHE A 139 -3.56 10.63 -5.79
C PHE A 139 -2.86 9.37 -6.31
N THR A 140 -2.04 9.49 -7.37
CA THR A 140 -1.40 8.35 -8.00
C THR A 140 -0.42 7.63 -7.08
N ALA A 141 0.32 8.35 -6.23
CA ALA A 141 1.23 7.72 -5.28
C ALA A 141 0.48 6.88 -4.23
N PRO A 142 -0.48 7.43 -3.46
CA PRO A 142 -1.37 6.63 -2.59
C PRO A 142 -2.03 5.46 -3.32
N LEU A 143 -2.54 5.66 -4.53
CA LEU A 143 -3.19 4.59 -5.30
C LEU A 143 -2.28 3.39 -5.52
N PHE A 144 -1.08 3.60 -6.07
CA PHE A 144 -0.12 2.54 -6.33
C PHE A 144 0.42 1.91 -5.05
N GLU A 145 0.71 2.74 -4.04
CA GLU A 145 1.20 2.28 -2.74
C GLU A 145 0.15 1.37 -2.07
N GLU A 146 -1.11 1.77 -2.03
CA GLU A 146 -2.15 0.94 -1.43
C GLU A 146 -2.47 -0.32 -2.25
N LEU A 147 -2.46 -0.24 -3.59
CA LEU A 147 -2.61 -1.44 -4.44
C LEU A 147 -1.55 -2.50 -4.12
N VAL A 148 -0.29 -2.08 -3.95
CA VAL A 148 0.83 -2.98 -3.69
C VAL A 148 0.81 -3.46 -2.24
N PHE A 149 0.82 -2.54 -1.28
CA PHE A 149 1.02 -2.88 0.12
C PHE A 149 -0.24 -3.43 0.78
N ARG A 150 -1.43 -2.89 0.47
CA ARG A 150 -2.68 -3.38 1.06
C ARG A 150 -3.31 -4.44 0.18
N GLY A 151 -3.40 -4.17 -1.12
CA GLY A 151 -4.06 -5.04 -2.10
C GLY A 151 -3.33 -6.34 -2.34
N VAL A 152 -1.99 -6.34 -2.29
CA VAL A 152 -1.20 -7.57 -2.44
C VAL A 152 -0.61 -8.00 -1.11
N VAL A 153 0.30 -7.22 -0.53
CA VAL A 153 1.13 -7.70 0.60
C VAL A 153 0.29 -8.03 1.85
N VAL A 154 -0.52 -7.08 2.34
CA VAL A 154 -1.37 -7.31 3.52
C VAL A 154 -2.45 -8.34 3.22
N SER A 155 -3.13 -8.25 2.07
CA SER A 155 -4.20 -9.18 1.72
C SER A 155 -3.74 -10.64 1.73
N GLU A 156 -2.60 -10.91 1.09
CA GLU A 156 -1.97 -12.24 1.07
C GLU A 156 -1.51 -12.66 2.46
N ALA A 157 -0.80 -11.77 3.18
CA ALA A 157 -0.33 -12.08 4.53
C ALA A 157 -1.49 -12.42 5.48
N LEU A 158 -2.63 -11.72 5.36
CA LEU A 158 -3.83 -11.97 6.15
C LEU A 158 -4.56 -13.26 5.74
N SER A 159 -4.58 -13.62 4.45
CA SER A 159 -5.07 -14.93 3.98
C SER A 159 -4.22 -16.05 4.56
N ILE A 160 -2.89 -15.95 4.44
CA ILE A 160 -1.95 -16.91 5.02
C ILE A 160 -2.13 -17.01 6.54
N ALA A 161 -2.21 -15.88 7.24
CA ALA A 161 -2.42 -15.83 8.68
C ALA A 161 -3.72 -16.51 9.11
N ARG A 162 -4.81 -16.30 8.36
CA ARG A 162 -6.12 -16.88 8.65
C ARG A 162 -6.15 -18.38 8.41
N GLU A 163 -5.64 -18.84 7.28
CA GLU A 163 -5.73 -20.24 6.85
C GLU A 163 -4.73 -21.13 7.59
N SER A 164 -3.60 -20.59 8.06
CA SER A 164 -2.58 -21.34 8.81
C SER A 164 -2.75 -21.32 10.33
N ALA A 165 -3.78 -20.63 10.85
CA ALA A 165 -3.99 -20.50 12.29
C ALA A 165 -4.79 -21.69 12.86
N PRO A 166 -4.22 -22.50 13.78
CA PRO A 166 -4.94 -23.61 14.41
C PRO A 166 -6.04 -23.16 15.38
N ASN A 167 -6.01 -21.92 15.86
CA ASN A 167 -6.99 -21.37 16.80
C ASN A 167 -7.02 -19.83 16.77
N VAL A 168 -7.98 -19.24 17.49
CA VAL A 168 -8.22 -17.79 17.50
C VAL A 168 -7.03 -17.00 18.06
N THR A 169 -6.39 -17.47 19.13
CA THR A 169 -5.22 -16.79 19.71
C THR A 169 -4.06 -16.77 18.72
N SER A 170 -3.82 -17.90 18.07
CA SER A 170 -2.81 -18.09 17.04
C SER A 170 -3.07 -17.23 15.80
N TRP A 171 -4.35 -17.02 15.44
CA TRP A 171 -4.77 -16.10 14.40
C TRP A 171 -4.47 -14.64 14.78
N ARG A 172 -4.79 -14.20 16.01
CA ARG A 172 -4.52 -12.82 16.46
C ARG A 172 -3.04 -12.46 16.37
N TRP A 173 -2.15 -13.36 16.80
CA TRP A 173 -0.71 -13.14 16.69
C TRP A 173 -0.23 -13.07 15.24
N ARG A 174 -0.73 -13.95 14.36
CA ARG A 174 -0.39 -13.91 12.93
C ARG A 174 -0.97 -12.69 12.22
N TYR A 175 -2.16 -12.25 12.60
CA TYR A 175 -2.76 -11.01 12.12
C TYR A 175 -1.81 -9.85 12.43
N TRP A 176 -1.47 -9.62 13.70
CA TRP A 176 -0.56 -8.52 14.04
C TRP A 176 0.84 -8.68 13.44
N GLY A 177 1.37 -9.90 13.36
CA GLY A 177 2.62 -10.18 12.66
C GLY A 177 2.58 -9.77 11.19
N ALA A 178 1.50 -10.08 10.47
CA ALA A 178 1.30 -9.66 9.09
C ALA A 178 1.23 -8.13 8.95
N GLN A 179 0.52 -7.45 9.85
CA GLN A 179 0.39 -5.99 9.85
C GLN A 179 1.74 -5.31 10.09
N LEU A 180 2.49 -5.77 11.10
CA LEU A 180 3.79 -5.22 11.47
C LEU A 180 4.84 -5.48 10.37
N ALA A 181 4.84 -6.68 9.78
CA ALA A 181 5.75 -7.01 8.69
C ALA A 181 5.47 -6.16 7.44
N ALA A 182 4.19 -5.99 7.06
CA ALA A 182 3.82 -5.16 5.93
C ALA A 182 4.12 -3.68 6.16
N ALA A 183 3.86 -3.15 7.37
CA ALA A 183 4.24 -1.79 7.75
C ALA A 183 5.76 -1.59 7.72
N GLY A 184 6.53 -2.57 8.20
CA GLY A 184 7.99 -2.56 8.13
C GLY A 184 8.48 -2.53 6.68
N LEU A 185 7.95 -3.39 5.81
CA LEU A 185 8.27 -3.39 4.38
C LEU A 185 7.92 -2.05 3.71
N PHE A 186 6.75 -1.49 4.01
CA PHE A 186 6.32 -0.17 3.54
C PHE A 186 7.28 0.94 3.96
N THR A 187 7.79 0.92 5.19
CA THR A 187 8.82 1.87 5.63
C THR A 187 10.15 1.63 4.92
N LEU A 188 10.60 0.39 4.81
CA LEU A 188 11.91 0.04 4.25
C LEU A 188 12.05 0.39 2.77
N VAL A 189 10.97 0.39 1.98
CA VAL A 189 11.08 0.86 0.57
C VAL A 189 11.47 2.33 0.47
N HIS A 190 11.30 3.13 1.51
CA HIS A 190 11.73 4.53 1.49
C HIS A 190 13.22 4.73 1.81
N TRP A 191 13.82 3.75 2.50
CA TRP A 191 15.19 3.86 3.03
C TRP A 191 16.27 4.11 1.98
N PRO A 192 16.27 3.47 0.79
CA PRO A 192 17.34 3.69 -0.19
C PRO A 192 17.55 5.17 -0.52
N TRP A 193 16.45 5.86 -0.87
CA TRP A 193 16.52 7.29 -1.18
C TRP A 193 16.78 8.14 0.07
N TRP A 194 16.14 7.83 1.21
CA TRP A 194 16.29 8.61 2.43
C TRP A 194 17.69 8.56 3.02
N LEU A 195 18.34 7.39 3.01
CA LEU A 195 19.72 7.27 3.47
C LEU A 195 20.65 8.16 2.66
N MET A 196 20.42 8.25 1.34
CA MET A 196 21.22 9.08 0.45
C MET A 196 21.01 10.59 0.69
N VAL A 197 19.75 11.04 0.90
CA VAL A 197 19.42 12.47 0.94
C VAL A 197 19.24 13.06 2.35
N ARG A 198 19.05 12.24 3.37
CA ARG A 198 18.79 12.66 4.76
C ARG A 198 19.80 12.09 5.76
N GLY A 199 20.67 11.17 5.34
CA GLY A 199 21.54 10.41 6.24
C GLY A 199 20.78 9.45 7.16
N LEU A 200 21.51 8.77 8.05
CA LEU A 200 20.94 7.76 8.95
C LEU A 200 19.94 8.35 9.94
N GLU A 201 20.31 9.45 10.61
CA GLU A 201 19.47 10.10 11.63
C GLU A 201 18.14 10.57 11.04
N GLY A 202 18.18 11.30 9.92
CA GLY A 202 16.97 11.77 9.25
C GLY A 202 16.10 10.63 8.68
N THR A 203 16.72 9.51 8.30
CA THR A 203 15.99 8.29 7.88
C THR A 203 15.26 7.65 9.05
N LEU A 204 15.91 7.52 10.22
CA LEU A 204 15.30 6.96 11.42
C LEU A 204 14.15 7.84 11.91
N ALA A 205 14.34 9.17 11.94
CA ALA A 205 13.30 10.12 12.33
C ALA A 205 12.06 10.03 11.42
N ALA A 206 12.26 9.91 10.09
CA ALA A 206 11.17 9.77 9.13
C ALA A 206 10.49 8.38 9.14
N SER A 207 11.19 7.36 9.65
CA SER A 207 10.69 5.98 9.63
C SER A 207 9.50 5.75 10.56
N LEU A 208 9.50 6.37 11.74
CA LEU A 208 8.43 6.18 12.73
C LEU A 208 7.05 6.63 12.22
N PRO A 209 6.85 7.86 11.72
CA PRO A 209 5.54 8.29 11.22
C PRO A 209 5.09 7.47 9.99
N VAL A 210 6.01 7.07 9.11
CA VAL A 210 5.67 6.24 7.94
C VAL A 210 5.32 4.80 8.35
N PHE A 211 6.01 4.25 9.35
CA PHE A 211 5.66 2.95 9.92
C PHE A 211 4.28 2.98 10.60
N ALA A 212 4.00 4.03 11.39
CA ALA A 212 2.70 4.23 12.03
C ALA A 212 1.57 4.35 10.99
N THR A 213 1.77 5.15 9.94
CA THR A 213 0.84 5.25 8.81
C THR A 213 0.65 3.89 8.13
N GLY A 214 1.76 3.19 7.89
CA GLY A 214 1.84 1.79 7.45
C GLY A 214 0.86 0.89 8.20
N LEU A 215 1.01 0.87 9.52
CA LEU A 215 0.25 0.03 10.45
C LEU A 215 -1.22 0.43 10.52
N ILE A 216 -1.54 1.73 10.62
CA ILE A 216 -2.91 2.24 10.69
C ILE A 216 -3.69 1.82 9.43
N LEU A 217 -3.18 2.14 8.25
CA LEU A 217 -3.83 1.79 6.99
C LEU A 217 -3.94 0.27 6.80
N GLY A 218 -2.95 -0.49 7.28
CA GLY A 218 -3.04 -1.95 7.34
C GLY A 218 -4.23 -2.39 8.19
N VAL A 219 -4.44 -1.81 9.37
CA VAL A 219 -5.56 -2.15 10.28
C VAL A 219 -6.89 -1.77 9.65
N VAL A 220 -6.97 -0.60 9.02
CA VAL A 220 -8.15 -0.18 8.24
C VAL A 220 -8.46 -1.21 7.16
N PHE A 221 -7.46 -1.65 6.38
CA PHE A 221 -7.66 -2.69 5.37
C PHE A 221 -8.12 -4.02 5.99
N GLY A 222 -7.50 -4.45 7.10
CA GLY A 222 -7.86 -5.69 7.80
C GLY A 222 -9.31 -5.73 8.28
N GLN A 223 -9.85 -4.57 8.67
CA GLN A 223 -11.24 -4.41 9.13
C GLN A 223 -12.24 -4.26 7.98
N THR A 224 -11.88 -3.49 6.95
CA THR A 224 -12.79 -3.11 5.86
C THR A 224 -12.75 -4.07 4.68
N ARG A 225 -11.62 -4.75 4.47
CA ARG A 225 -11.29 -5.53 3.27
C ARG A 225 -11.47 -4.72 1.97
N SER A 226 -11.26 -3.41 2.05
CA SER A 226 -11.42 -2.49 0.93
C SER A 226 -10.22 -1.56 0.81
N LEU A 227 -9.74 -1.34 -0.42
CA LEU A 227 -8.65 -0.39 -0.68
C LEU A 227 -9.08 1.07 -0.65
N TRP A 228 -10.33 1.38 -1.01
CA TRP A 228 -10.83 2.75 -1.08
C TRP A 228 -10.59 3.58 0.19
N PRO A 229 -10.93 3.10 1.41
CA PRO A 229 -10.64 3.85 2.62
C PRO A 229 -9.13 4.04 2.84
N CYS A 230 -8.30 3.04 2.50
CA CYS A 230 -6.85 3.14 2.63
C CYS A 230 -6.27 4.20 1.69
N ILE A 231 -6.69 4.19 0.42
CA ILE A 231 -6.23 5.15 -0.59
C ILE A 231 -6.63 6.58 -0.18
N LEU A 232 -7.88 6.77 0.25
CA LEU A 232 -8.38 8.07 0.69
C LEU A 232 -7.60 8.59 1.91
N LEU A 233 -7.44 7.76 2.96
CA LEU A 233 -6.72 8.13 4.16
C LEU A 233 -5.24 8.42 3.90
N HIS A 234 -4.61 7.63 3.04
CA HIS A 234 -3.22 7.85 2.66
C HIS A 234 -3.07 9.16 1.88
N TRP A 235 -3.98 9.43 0.94
CA TRP A 235 -4.01 10.73 0.25
C TRP A 235 -4.16 11.89 1.23
N ILE A 236 -5.14 11.83 2.16
CA ILE A 236 -5.32 12.85 3.21
C ILE A 236 -4.05 13.04 4.03
N ASN A 237 -3.41 11.95 4.47
CA ASN A 237 -2.14 12.02 5.21
C ASN A 237 -1.04 12.74 4.42
N ASN A 238 -0.93 12.46 3.12
CA ASN A 238 0.07 13.12 2.27
C ASN A 238 -0.23 14.61 2.09
N GLU A 239 -1.49 15.00 1.91
CA GLU A 239 -1.86 16.43 1.83
C GLU A 239 -1.65 17.15 3.17
N LEU A 240 -1.96 16.51 4.31
CA LEU A 240 -1.67 17.05 5.64
C LEU A 240 -0.18 17.25 5.90
N SER A 241 0.69 16.41 5.31
CA SER A 241 2.15 16.50 5.51
C SER A 241 2.83 17.66 4.75
N VAL A 242 2.11 18.26 3.79
CA VAL A 242 2.64 19.29 2.89
C VAL A 242 1.80 20.56 2.90
N VAL A 243 0.69 20.58 3.63
CA VAL A 243 -0.12 21.78 3.82
C VAL A 243 0.72 22.85 4.49
N THR A 244 0.67 24.04 3.92
CA THR A 244 1.31 25.24 4.47
C THR A 244 0.22 26.21 4.88
N LEU A 245 0.34 26.81 6.05
CA LEU A 245 -0.59 27.78 6.61
C LEU A 245 0.08 29.16 6.63
#